data_AF-A0A3D8J1T0-F1
#
_entry.id   AF-A0A3D8J1T0-F1
#
_cell.length_a   1.000
_cell.length_b   1.000
_cell.length_c   1.000
_cell.angle_alpha   90.00
_cell.angle_beta   90.00
_cell.angle_gamma   90.00
#
_symmetry.space_group_name_H-M   'P 1'
#
loop_
_entity.id
_entity.type
_entity.pdbx_description
1 polymer ?
#
loop_
_entity_poly.entity_id
_entity_poly.type
_entity_poly.pdbx_seq_one_letter_code
_entity_poly.pdbx_strand_id
1 'polypeptide(L)' 'MNWLDNLKIALLQEDSQKAFTLCSNLPQEGFASLDEMLQARELIAQTKELLIKEKEKVRIAMQQIRTAQKFLQN' A
#
# COMPACT_ATOMS: atom_id res chain seq x y z
N MET A 1 11.69 12.63 -11.03
CA MET A 1 10.28 12.42 -10.65
C MET A 1 10.11 12.88 -9.22
N ASN A 2 9.06 13.66 -8.94
CA ASN A 2 8.77 14.10 -7.58
C ASN A 2 8.09 12.98 -6.77
N TRP A 3 7.89 13.20 -5.47
CA TRP A 3 7.28 12.20 -4.58
C TRP A 3 5.89 11.73 -5.07
N LEU A 4 5.06 12.65 -5.59
CA LEU A 4 3.73 12.35 -6.11
C LEU A 4 3.79 11.39 -7.31
N ASP A 5 4.70 11.62 -8.26
CA ASP A 5 4.88 10.76 -9.43
C ASP A 5 5.32 9.36 -9.02
N ASN A 6 6.25 9.27 -8.07
CA ASN A 6 6.73 7.98 -7.56
C ASN A 6 5.61 7.18 -6.87
N LEU A 7 4.74 7.86 -6.12
CA LEU A 7 3.61 7.21 -5.46
C LEU A 7 2.54 6.78 -6.47
N LYS A 8 2.25 7.60 -7.48
CA LYS A 8 1.37 7.23 -8.60
C LYS A 8 1.88 5.97 -9.31
N ILE A 9 3.19 5.89 -9.60
CA ILE A 9 3.79 4.72 -10.23
C ILE A 9 3.67 3.49 -9.32
N ALA A 10 3.99 3.62 -8.03
CA ALA A 10 3.87 2.50 -7.09
C ALA A 10 2.43 1.95 -7.04
N LEU A 11 1.43 2.84 -7.00
CA LEU A 11 0.02 2.46 -7.03
C LEU A 11 -0.37 1.78 -8.35
N LEU A 12 0.08 2.29 -9.50
CA LEU A 12 -0.17 1.68 -10.82
C LEU A 12 0.47 0.29 -10.96
N GLN A 13 1.59 0.06 -10.28
CA GLN A 13 2.28 -1.22 -10.26
C GLN A 13 1.73 -2.19 -9.20
N GLU A 14 0.71 -1.78 -8.43
CA GLU A 14 0.23 -2.49 -7.23
C GLU A 14 1.35 -2.83 -6.23
N ASP A 15 2.44 -2.05 -6.22
CA ASP A 15 3.58 -2.23 -5.31
C ASP A 15 3.27 -1.57 -3.97
N SER A 16 2.54 -2.32 -3.13
CA SER A 16 2.10 -1.92 -1.80
C SER A 16 3.25 -1.57 -0.87
N GLN A 17 4.37 -2.29 -0.96
CA GLN A 17 5.56 -2.06 -0.14
C GLN A 17 6.17 -0.71 -0.48
N LYS A 18 6.38 -0.42 -1.77
CA LYS A 18 6.90 0.87 -2.21
C LYS A 18 5.95 2.01 -1.90
N ALA A 19 4.65 1.82 -2.11
CA ALA A 19 3.63 2.82 -1.79
C ALA A 19 3.62 3.14 -0.28
N PHE A 20 3.72 2.13 0.58
CA PHE A 20 3.83 2.30 2.03
C PHE A 20 5.12 3.02 2.44
N THR A 21 6.26 2.66 1.85
CA THR A 21 7.55 3.33 2.11
C THR A 21 7.47 4.81 1.73
N LEU A 22 6.87 5.15 0.59
CA LEU A 22 6.67 6.54 0.18
C LEU A 22 5.73 7.30 1.13
N CYS A 23 4.61 6.69 1.56
CA CYS A 23 3.69 7.31 2.52
C CYS A 23 4.30 7.51 3.91
N SER A 24 5.22 6.63 4.31
CA SER A 24 5.94 6.74 5.58
C SER A 24 7.06 7.78 5.55
N ASN A 25 7.53 8.13 4.35
CA ASN A 25 8.60 9.11 4.11
C ASN A 25 8.05 10.26 3.26
N LEU A 26 7.24 11.10 3.88
CA LEU A 26 6.70 12.30 3.24
C LEU A 26 7.83 13.28 2.85
N PRO A 27 7.64 14.08 1.79
CA PRO A 27 8.61 15.09 1.39
C PRO A 27 8.86 16.09 2.52
N GLN A 28 10.12 16.39 2.83
CA GLN A 28 10.50 17.26 3.95
C GLN A 28 10.27 18.73 3.63
N GLU A 29 10.41 19.09 2.36
CA GLU A 29 10.09 20.39 1.79
C GLU A 29 8.58 20.69 1.79
N GLY A 30 7.75 19.70 2.10
CA GLY A 30 6.30 19.81 2.07
C GLY A 30 5.74 19.76 0.64
N PHE A 31 4.56 20.33 0.46
CA PHE A 31 3.86 20.41 -0.82
C PHE A 31 3.73 21.87 -1.23
N ALA A 32 3.97 22.18 -2.50
CA ALA A 32 4.07 23.55 -2.99
C ALA A 32 2.72 24.26 -3.14
N SER A 33 1.63 23.50 -3.25
CA SER A 33 0.28 24.03 -3.47
C SER A 33 -0.80 23.20 -2.79
N LEU A 34 -1.99 23.79 -2.64
CA LEU A 34 -3.18 23.08 -2.19
C LEU A 34 -3.49 21.88 -3.10
N ASP A 35 -3.35 22.05 -4.42
CA ASP A 35 -3.60 20.98 -5.38
C ASP A 35 -2.68 19.79 -5.17
N GLU A 36 -1.40 20.02 -4.87
CA GLU A 36 -0.45 18.95 -4.53
C GLU A 36 -0.83 18.26 -3.22
N MET A 37 -1.27 19.02 -2.21
CA MET A 37 -1.74 18.44 -0.94
C MET A 37 -2.99 17.58 -1.12
N LEU A 38 -3.94 18.03 -1.95
CA LEU A 38 -5.15 17.28 -2.27
C LEU A 38 -4.81 15.98 -3.02
N GLN A 39 -3.89 16.05 -3.97
CA GLN A 39 -3.36 14.86 -4.65
C GLN A 39 -2.67 13.91 -3.68
N ALA A 40 -1.79 14.41 -2.82
CA ALA A 40 -1.09 13.60 -1.83
C ALA A 40 -2.08 12.85 -0.92
N ARG A 41 -3.09 13.56 -0.40
CA ARG A 41 -4.13 12.97 0.45
C ARG A 41 -4.87 11.83 -0.27
N GLU A 42 -5.25 12.04 -1.52
CA GLU A 42 -5.95 11.04 -2.31
C GLU A 42 -5.06 9.80 -2.57
N LEU A 43 -3.80 10.00 -2.95
CA LEU A 43 -2.87 8.89 -3.17
C LEU A 43 -2.56 8.09 -1.89
N ILE A 44 -2.48 8.77 -0.74
CA ILE A 44 -2.34 8.09 0.56
C ILE A 44 -3.60 7.27 0.88
N ALA A 45 -4.79 7.78 0.57
CA ALA A 45 -6.04 7.03 0.74
C ALA A 45 -6.06 5.77 -0.15
N GLN A 46 -5.64 5.88 -1.41
CA GLN A 46 -5.51 4.74 -2.32
C GLN A 46 -4.46 3.73 -1.84
N THR A 47 -3.35 4.21 -1.25
CA THR A 47 -2.33 3.34 -0.64
C THR A 47 -2.91 2.54 0.53
N LYS A 48 -3.74 3.17 1.36
CA LYS A 48 -4.45 2.48 2.45
C LYS A 48 -5.36 1.37 1.92
N GLU A 49 -6.14 1.65 0.88
CA GLU A 49 -6.99 0.64 0.22
C GLU A 49 -6.17 -0.54 -0.33
N LEU A 50 -5.03 -0.25 -0.96
CA LEU A 50 -4.11 -1.29 -1.46
C LEU A 50 -3.59 -2.18 -0.32
N LEU A 51 -3.16 -1.59 0.80
CA LEU A 51 -2.68 -2.33 1.97
C LEU A 51 -3.78 -3.18 2.63
N ILE A 52 -5.03 -2.69 2.68
CA ILE A 52 -6.17 -3.46 3.18
C ILE A 52 -6.41 -4.70 2.31
N LYS A 53 -6.38 -4.53 0.98
CA LYS A 53 -6.53 -5.65 0.03
C LYS A 53 -5.42 -6.68 0.19
N GLU A 54 -4.18 -6.25 0.35
CA GLU A 54 -3.05 -7.17 0.54
C GLU A 54 -3.13 -7.91 1.88
N LYS A 55 -3.48 -7.22 2.97
CA LYS A 55 -3.72 -7.86 4.27
C LYS A 55 -4.77 -8.96 4.17
N GLU A 56 -5.84 -8.73 3.42
CA GLU A 56 -6.89 -9.72 3.23
C GLU A 56 -6.41 -10.93 2.42
N LYS A 57 -5.63 -10.73 1.35
CA LYS A 57 -4.97 -11.82 0.60
C LYS A 57 -4.11 -12.69 1.53
N VAL A 58 -3.28 -12.05 2.36
CA VAL A 58 -2.43 -12.76 3.34
C VAL A 58 -3.26 -13.53 4.36
N ARG A 59 -4.35 -12.93 4.87
CA ARG A 59 -5.26 -13.60 5.82
C ARG A 59 -5.84 -14.89 5.24
N ILE A 60 -6.30 -14.85 3.99
CA ILE A 60 -6.86 -16.02 3.29
C ILE A 60 -5.79 -17.10 3.11
N ALA A 61 -4.60 -16.73 2.64
CA ALA A 61 -3.49 -17.68 2.46
C ALA A 61 -3.12 -18.37 3.78
N MET A 62 -3.01 -17.61 4.87
CA MET A 62 -2.75 -18.16 6.20
C MET A 62 -3.84 -19.12 6.69
N GLN A 63 -5.11 -18.83 6.40
CA GLN A 63 -6.21 -19.71 6.74
C GLN A 63 -6.12 -21.05 5.98
N GLN A 64 -5.78 -21.01 4.69
CA GLN A 64 -5.57 -22.20 3.88
C GLN A 64 -4.41 -23.05 4.40
N ILE A 65 -3.27 -22.42 4.73
CA ILE A 65 -2.10 -23.11 5.32
C ILE A 65 -2.48 -23.80 6.63
N ARG A 66 -3.18 -23.12 7.53
CA ARG A 66 -3.62 -23.70 8.81
C ARG A 66 -4.55 -24.91 8.61
N THR A 67 -5.45 -24.85 7.63
CA THR A 67 -6.34 -25.97 7.30
C THR A 67 -5.55 -27.16 6.75
N ALA A 68 -4.58 -26.93 5.85
CA ALA A 68 -3.72 -27.98 5.33
C ALA A 68 -2.86 -28.62 6.44
N GLN A 69 -2.31 -27.82 7.35
CA GLN A 69 -1.56 -28.33 8.51
C GLN A 69 -2.41 -29.23 9.40
N LYS A 70 -3.66 -28.83 9.70
CA LYS A 70 -4.60 -29.66 10.46
C LYS A 70 -4.92 -30.97 9.76
N PHE A 71 -5.04 -30.96 8.43
CA PHE A 71 -5.27 -32.18 7.65
C PHE A 71 -4.08 -33.14 7.74
N LEU A 72 -2.85 -32.65 7.64
CA LEU A 72 -1.63 -33.47 7.68
C LEU A 72 -1.29 -34.03 9.08
N GLN A 73 -1.86 -33.45 10.14
CA GLN A 73 -1.68 -33.89 11.53
C GLN A 73 -2.73 -34.93 11.97
N ASN A 74 -3.75 -35.17 11.14
CA ASN A 74 -4.72 -36.26 11.30
C ASN A 74 -4.35 -37.44 10.40
#